data_AF-A0A7S1RDE0-F1
#
_entry.id   AF-A0A7S1RDE0-F1
#
_cell.length_a   1.000
_cell.length_b   1.000
_cell.length_c   1.000
_cell.angle_alpha   90.00
_cell.angle_beta   90.00
_cell.angle_gamma   90.00
#
_symmetry.space_group_name_H-M   'P 1'
#
loop_
_entity.id
_entity.type
_entity.pdbx_description
1 polymer ?
#
loop_
_entity_poly.entity_id
_entity_poly.type
_entity_poly.pdbx_seq_one_letter_code
_entity_poly.pdbx_strand_id
1 'polypeptide(L)'
;TTVSSTTTTSSTTTTSPRLYNCRSRCSRFPVTGCDSALPSGGQCTAAKLDTHCVSSEPLTFMCPTWNVNPLRGPNMMGEYRLLCQVCGLAPWPLVDLDPRQGWLQLDVQFGPNMYEGQVLEDGISGYAVFMTDQSGRRLGGQPVATGNVQQ
;
A
#
# COMPACT_ATOMS: atom_id res chain seq x y z
N THR A 1 58.96 14.93 -44.55
CA THR A 1 57.89 14.05 -44.04
C THR A 1 57.10 14.82 -43.01
N THR A 2 55.89 15.26 -43.36
CA THR A 2 55.07 16.14 -42.51
C THR A 2 54.12 15.27 -41.69
N VAL A 3 54.29 15.25 -40.37
CA VAL A 3 53.46 14.44 -39.47
C VAL A 3 52.28 15.29 -39.02
N SER A 4 51.08 14.93 -39.50
CA SER A 4 49.83 15.59 -39.13
C SER A 4 49.24 14.92 -37.89
N SER A 5 49.10 15.66 -36.79
CA SER A 5 48.53 15.17 -35.53
C SER A 5 47.00 15.35 -35.53
N THR A 6 46.29 14.25 -35.73
CA THR A 6 44.82 14.23 -35.64
C THR A 6 44.40 14.28 -34.16
N THR A 7 43.77 15.38 -33.74
CA THR A 7 43.21 15.51 -32.38
C THR A 7 41.78 14.97 -32.39
N THR A 8 41.56 13.84 -31.73
CA THR A 8 40.24 13.21 -31.61
C THR A 8 39.47 13.83 -30.45
N THR A 9 38.48 14.67 -30.74
CA THR A 9 37.60 15.27 -29.73
C THR A 9 36.46 14.29 -29.41
N SER A 10 36.55 13.58 -28.29
CA SER A 10 35.47 12.71 -27.81
C SER A 10 34.42 13.53 -27.06
N SER A 11 33.23 13.69 -27.65
CA SER A 11 32.06 14.30 -26.99
C SER A 11 31.29 13.24 -26.21
N THR A 12 31.28 13.32 -24.88
CA THR A 12 30.47 12.47 -24.00
C THR A 12 29.06 13.05 -23.84
N THR A 13 28.06 12.40 -24.44
CA THR A 13 26.66 12.75 -24.26
C THR A 13 26.13 12.09 -22.98
N THR A 14 25.82 12.88 -21.95
CA THR A 14 25.24 12.37 -20.69
C THR A 14 23.72 12.39 -20.78
N THR A 15 23.09 11.25 -21.05
CA THR A 15 21.63 11.10 -20.97
C THR A 15 21.20 10.95 -19.51
N SER A 16 20.62 12.01 -18.93
CA SER A 16 20.00 11.90 -17.60
C SER A 16 18.78 10.97 -17.66
N PRO A 17 18.62 10.05 -16.70
CA PRO A 17 17.44 9.19 -16.65
C PRO A 17 16.18 10.02 -16.40
N ARG A 18 15.07 9.64 -17.01
CA ARG A 18 13.77 10.23 -16.69
C ARG A 18 13.39 9.87 -15.26
N LEU A 19 13.10 10.89 -14.45
CA LEU A 19 12.61 10.73 -13.09
C LEU A 19 11.09 10.75 -13.07
N TYR A 20 10.51 9.90 -12.25
CA TYR A 20 9.06 9.76 -12.09
C TYR A 20 8.63 10.13 -10.67
N ASN A 21 7.46 10.76 -10.57
CA ASN A 21 6.78 10.94 -9.30
C ASN A 21 6.45 9.56 -8.70
N CYS A 22 6.50 9.45 -7.38
CA CYS A 22 5.93 8.31 -6.70
C CYS A 22 4.41 8.34 -6.84
N ARG A 23 3.80 7.16 -6.96
CA ARG A 23 2.35 7.00 -6.86
C ARG A 23 1.83 7.56 -5.53
N SER A 24 0.53 7.76 -5.44
CA SER A 24 -0.12 8.10 -4.17
C SER A 24 0.24 7.07 -3.08
N ARG A 25 0.18 7.50 -1.83
CA ARG A 25 0.34 6.61 -0.67
C ARG A 25 -0.64 5.43 -0.73
N CYS A 26 -0.32 4.36 0.00
CA CYS A 26 -1.23 3.24 0.14
C CYS A 26 -2.48 3.69 0.93
N SER A 27 -3.67 3.47 0.36
CA SER A 27 -4.95 3.81 0.98
C SER A 27 -5.24 3.02 2.26
N ARG A 28 -4.45 1.99 2.57
CA ARG A 28 -4.54 1.21 3.81
C ARG A 28 -4.03 1.95 5.04
N PHE A 29 -3.26 3.02 4.87
CA PHE A 29 -2.89 3.88 6.00
C PHE A 29 -3.96 4.96 6.13
N PRO A 30 -4.87 4.86 7.10
CA PRO A 30 -5.86 5.89 7.31
C PRO A 30 -5.14 7.09 7.93
N VAL A 31 -4.73 8.03 7.09
CA VAL A 31 -4.13 9.30 7.48
C VAL A 31 -4.81 10.41 6.71
N THR A 32 -4.70 11.63 7.22
CA THR A 32 -5.21 12.81 6.52
C THR A 32 -4.05 13.54 5.84
N GLY A 33 -4.21 13.85 4.55
CA GLY A 33 -3.15 14.43 3.72
C GLY A 33 -2.28 13.41 2.98
N CYS A 34 -1.40 13.92 2.12
CA CYS A 34 -0.50 13.14 1.27
C CYS A 34 -1.21 12.19 0.28
N ASP A 35 -2.41 12.56 -0.17
CA ASP A 35 -3.21 11.76 -1.11
C ASP A 35 -2.71 11.82 -2.55
N SER A 36 -1.99 12.89 -2.91
CA SER A 36 -1.44 13.09 -4.24
C SER A 36 -0.13 12.34 -4.46
N ALA A 37 0.21 12.13 -5.73
CA ALA A 37 1.55 11.67 -6.13
C ALA A 37 2.63 12.62 -5.58
N LEU A 38 3.75 12.07 -5.11
CA LEU A 38 4.88 12.86 -4.61
C LEU A 38 5.93 13.02 -5.71
N PRO A 39 6.47 14.24 -5.94
CA PRO A 39 7.56 14.43 -6.88
C PRO A 39 8.80 13.62 -6.45
N SER A 40 9.69 13.29 -7.39
CA SER A 40 10.97 12.63 -7.08
C SER A 40 11.75 13.45 -6.05
N GLY A 41 12.17 12.83 -4.94
CA GLY A 41 12.81 13.52 -3.80
C GLY A 41 11.85 14.29 -2.89
N GLY A 42 10.57 14.36 -3.24
CA GLY A 42 9.53 15.00 -2.44
C GLY A 42 9.15 14.20 -1.20
N GLN A 43 8.66 14.90 -0.19
CA GLN A 43 8.15 14.32 1.03
C GLN A 43 6.83 14.96 1.44
N CYS A 44 6.03 14.24 2.20
CA CYS A 44 4.79 14.73 2.78
C CYS A 44 4.54 14.06 4.13
N THR A 45 4.18 14.83 5.14
CA THR A 45 3.81 14.32 6.46
C THR A 45 2.30 14.34 6.58
N ALA A 46 1.71 13.17 6.78
CA ALA A 46 0.27 13.02 6.95
C ALA A 46 -0.08 13.04 8.43
N ALA A 47 -1.19 13.69 8.76
CA ALA A 47 -1.67 13.71 10.13
C ALA A 47 -2.27 12.34 10.50
N LYS A 48 -2.10 11.99 11.77
CA LYS A 48 -2.63 10.79 12.39
C LYS A 48 -4.15 10.75 12.22
N LEU A 49 -4.71 9.58 11.87
CA LEU A 49 -6.12 9.31 12.11
C LEU A 49 -6.23 8.59 13.45
N ASP A 50 -6.53 9.34 14.50
CA ASP A 50 -6.82 8.78 15.81
C ASP A 50 -8.17 8.08 15.76
N THR A 51 -8.14 6.75 15.73
CA THR A 51 -9.34 5.91 15.89
C THR A 51 -9.07 4.88 16.96
N HIS A 52 -10.11 4.34 17.57
CA HIS A 52 -9.96 3.26 18.54
C HIS A 52 -9.16 2.06 17.98
N CYS A 53 -9.24 1.81 16.68
CA CYS A 53 -8.56 0.67 16.04
C CYS A 53 -7.15 0.96 15.52
N VAL A 54 -6.67 2.20 15.58
CA VAL A 54 -5.42 2.63 14.96
C VAL A 54 -4.66 3.53 15.91
N SER A 55 -3.45 3.12 16.28
CA SER A 55 -2.49 3.99 16.97
C SER A 55 -1.33 4.28 16.03
N SER A 56 -1.12 5.54 15.70
CA SER A 56 0.01 5.97 14.88
C SER A 56 0.60 7.30 15.31
N GLU A 57 1.86 7.52 14.99
CA GLU A 57 2.45 8.86 14.99
C GLU A 57 2.22 9.52 13.62
N PRO A 58 2.48 10.84 13.45
CA PRO A 58 2.49 11.45 12.13
C PRO A 58 3.40 10.66 11.17
N LEU A 59 2.82 10.18 10.07
CA LEU A 59 3.54 9.36 9.10
C LEU A 59 4.17 10.25 8.04
N THR A 60 5.46 10.06 7.79
CA THR A 60 6.17 10.78 6.72
C THR A 60 6.34 9.87 5.52
N PHE A 61 5.82 10.30 4.38
CA PHE A 61 5.95 9.64 3.09
C PHE A 61 7.05 10.32 2.29
N MET A 62 8.02 9.56 1.78
CA MET A 62 9.15 10.08 1.02
C MET A 62 9.29 9.37 -0.31
N CYS A 63 9.39 10.14 -1.40
CA CYS A 63 9.75 9.60 -2.71
C CYS A 63 11.27 9.66 -2.90
N PRO A 64 11.93 8.57 -3.32
CA PRO A 64 13.38 8.61 -3.59
C PRO A 64 13.75 9.69 -4.61
N THR A 65 14.88 10.36 -4.42
CA THR A 65 15.39 11.42 -5.32
C THR A 65 15.62 10.92 -6.74
N TRP A 66 16.01 9.66 -6.90
CA TRP A 66 16.32 9.02 -8.18
C TRP A 66 15.29 7.96 -8.53
N ASN A 67 13.99 8.31 -8.45
CA ASN A 67 12.94 7.35 -8.78
C ASN A 67 12.83 7.16 -10.31
N VAL A 68 13.40 6.08 -10.81
CA VAL A 68 13.30 5.66 -12.22
C VAL A 68 12.11 4.72 -12.49
N ASN A 69 11.31 4.39 -11.48
CA ASN A 69 10.19 3.47 -11.58
C ASN A 69 8.84 4.20 -11.46
N PRO A 70 8.02 4.27 -12.53
CA PRO A 70 6.71 4.94 -12.51
C PRO A 70 5.65 4.21 -11.66
N LEU A 71 5.93 2.97 -11.21
CA LEU A 71 5.04 2.17 -10.37
C LEU A 71 5.38 2.29 -8.88
N ARG A 72 6.47 2.96 -8.52
CA ARG A 72 6.95 3.05 -7.15
C ARG A 72 6.04 3.92 -6.29
N GLY A 73 5.65 3.42 -5.12
CA GLY A 73 5.02 4.21 -4.06
C GLY A 73 6.08 4.87 -3.16
N PRO A 74 5.68 5.84 -2.32
CA PRO A 74 6.59 6.46 -1.37
C PRO A 74 7.01 5.48 -0.27
N ASN A 75 8.22 5.65 0.25
CA ASN A 75 8.64 5.01 1.48
C ASN A 75 7.88 5.67 2.64
N MET A 76 7.48 4.89 3.64
CA MET A 76 6.79 5.38 4.83
C MET A 76 7.74 5.32 6.03
N MET A 77 7.77 6.40 6.81
CA MET A 77 8.52 6.51 8.07
C MET A 77 7.57 6.90 9.20
N GLY A 78 7.78 6.32 10.39
CA GLY A 78 6.96 6.52 11.58
C GLY A 78 6.41 5.21 12.14
N GLU A 79 5.79 5.28 13.32
CA GLU A 79 5.11 4.13 13.92
C GLU A 79 3.63 4.10 13.56
N TYR A 80 3.17 2.92 13.12
CA TYR A 80 1.77 2.63 12.84
C TYR A 80 1.42 1.24 13.38
N ARG A 81 0.39 1.17 14.21
CA ARG A 81 -0.09 -0.07 14.83
C ARG A 81 -1.60 -0.18 14.65
N LEU A 82 -2.03 -1.34 14.15
CA LEU A 82 -3.43 -1.74 14.19
C LEU A 82 -3.72 -2.33 15.56
N LEU A 83 -4.67 -1.74 16.28
CA LEU A 83 -5.11 -2.21 17.59
C LEU A 83 -6.27 -3.22 17.48
N CYS A 84 -7.09 -3.07 16.43
CA CYS A 84 -8.17 -4.00 16.13
C CYS A 84 -7.71 -5.10 15.17
N GLN A 85 -7.92 -6.35 15.56
CA GLN A 85 -7.65 -7.51 14.73
C GLN A 85 -8.73 -8.57 14.95
N VAL A 86 -9.11 -9.28 13.89
CA VAL A 86 -9.95 -10.47 14.04
C VAL A 86 -9.18 -11.54 14.82
N CYS A 87 -9.85 -12.30 15.70
CA CYS A 87 -9.24 -13.34 16.55
C CYS A 87 -8.51 -14.45 15.78
N GLY A 88 -8.64 -14.47 14.45
CA GLY A 88 -8.03 -15.43 13.57
C GLY A 88 -8.89 -15.64 12.34
N LEU A 89 -8.29 -16.27 11.33
CA LEU A 89 -9.05 -16.96 10.30
C LEU A 89 -9.37 -18.35 10.82
N ALA A 90 -10.50 -18.91 10.41
CA ALA A 90 -10.83 -20.28 10.73
C ALA A 90 -9.68 -21.21 10.27
N PRO A 91 -9.36 -22.27 11.02
CA PRO A 91 -8.15 -23.07 10.81
C PRO A 91 -8.19 -23.91 9.52
N TRP A 92 -9.31 -23.89 8.80
CA TRP A 92 -9.50 -24.67 7.59
C TRP A 92 -8.74 -24.02 6.43
N PRO A 93 -8.08 -24.83 5.56
CA PRO A 93 -7.49 -24.29 4.35
C PRO A 93 -8.59 -23.66 3.48
N LEU A 94 -8.31 -22.49 2.92
CA LEU A 94 -9.17 -21.88 1.92
C LEU A 94 -9.07 -22.72 0.64
N VAL A 95 -10.18 -23.36 0.27
CA VAL A 95 -10.31 -24.15 -0.96
C VAL A 95 -11.21 -23.40 -1.91
N ASP A 96 -10.78 -23.25 -3.16
CA ASP A 96 -11.63 -22.71 -4.21
C ASP A 96 -12.77 -23.69 -4.50
N LEU A 97 -14.00 -23.22 -4.29
CA LEU A 97 -15.22 -23.99 -4.51
C LEU A 97 -15.73 -23.82 -5.94
N ASP A 98 -15.17 -22.90 -6.73
CA ASP A 98 -15.55 -22.67 -8.12
C ASP A 98 -14.63 -23.45 -9.09
N PRO A 99 -15.15 -24.42 -9.86
CA PRO A 99 -14.33 -25.15 -10.81
C PRO A 99 -13.99 -24.34 -12.08
N ARG A 100 -14.57 -23.16 -12.29
CA ARG A 100 -14.38 -22.37 -13.51
C ARG A 100 -13.06 -21.60 -13.47
N GLN A 101 -12.24 -21.77 -14.51
CA GLN A 101 -10.98 -21.04 -14.63
C GLN A 101 -11.20 -19.52 -14.61
N GLY A 102 -10.46 -18.82 -13.76
CA GLY A 102 -10.51 -17.36 -13.62
C GLY A 102 -11.61 -16.85 -12.68
N TRP A 103 -12.42 -17.74 -12.11
CA TRP A 103 -13.32 -17.45 -10.99
C TRP A 103 -12.73 -17.97 -9.70
N LEU A 104 -13.18 -17.44 -8.58
CA LEU A 104 -12.74 -17.81 -7.26
C LEU A 104 -13.93 -17.71 -6.32
N GLN A 105 -14.31 -18.82 -5.69
CA GLN A 105 -15.35 -18.85 -4.66
C GLN A 105 -14.75 -19.42 -3.38
N LEU A 106 -14.72 -18.61 -2.33
CA LEU A 106 -14.13 -18.97 -1.04
C LEU A 106 -15.13 -18.77 0.09
N ASP A 107 -15.20 -19.74 1.00
CA ASP A 107 -15.87 -19.58 2.27
C ASP A 107 -14.87 -19.08 3.32
N VAL A 108 -14.83 -17.76 3.51
CA VAL A 108 -13.95 -17.11 4.49
C VAL A 108 -14.70 -16.96 5.81
N GLN A 109 -14.18 -17.61 6.84
CA GLN A 109 -14.66 -17.46 8.22
C GLN A 109 -13.55 -16.87 9.07
N PHE A 110 -13.89 -15.89 9.90
CA PHE A 110 -12.97 -15.26 10.83
C PHE A 110 -13.65 -15.09 12.19
N GLY A 111 -12.84 -15.11 13.24
CA GLY A 111 -13.32 -14.84 14.59
C GLY A 111 -13.72 -13.37 14.77
N PRO A 112 -14.34 -13.03 15.91
CA PRO A 112 -14.77 -11.66 16.16
C PRO A 112 -13.58 -10.69 16.21
N ASN A 113 -13.86 -9.41 16.08
CA ASN A 113 -12.91 -8.35 16.29
C ASN A 113 -12.48 -8.28 17.77
N MET A 114 -11.17 -8.19 17.98
CA MET A 114 -10.58 -7.95 19.29
C MET A 114 -9.90 -6.60 19.34
N TYR A 115 -10.08 -5.93 20.48
CA TYR A 115 -9.36 -4.73 20.87
C TYR A 115 -8.80 -4.89 22.27
N GLU A 116 -7.49 -4.66 22.43
CA GLU A 116 -6.80 -4.77 23.73
C GLU A 116 -7.07 -6.08 24.49
N GLY A 117 -7.22 -7.19 23.78
CA GLY A 117 -7.48 -8.50 24.39
C GLY A 117 -8.95 -8.78 24.71
N GLN A 118 -9.86 -7.85 24.44
CA GLN A 118 -11.31 -8.00 24.62
C GLN A 118 -12.01 -8.14 23.28
N VAL A 119 -13.01 -9.02 23.22
CA VAL A 119 -13.90 -9.12 22.06
C VAL A 119 -14.81 -7.89 22.06
N LEU A 120 -14.67 -7.05 21.05
CA LEU A 120 -15.45 -5.81 20.91
C LEU A 120 -15.94 -5.68 19.47
N GLU A 121 -17.22 -6.01 19.28
CA GLU A 121 -17.96 -5.84 18.02
C GLU A 121 -18.73 -4.50 17.97
N ASP A 122 -18.74 -3.75 19.08
CA ASP A 122 -19.47 -2.49 19.13
C ASP A 122 -18.85 -1.45 18.17
N GLY A 123 -19.70 -0.73 17.45
CA GLY A 123 -19.29 0.21 16.41
C GLY A 123 -18.84 -0.41 15.08
N ILE A 124 -18.95 -1.73 14.87
CA ILE A 124 -18.69 -2.36 13.57
C ILE A 124 -19.95 -2.29 12.70
N SER A 125 -19.89 -1.51 11.62
CA SER A 125 -21.00 -1.40 10.66
C SER A 125 -21.07 -2.57 9.69
N GLY A 126 -19.94 -3.25 9.46
CA GLY A 126 -19.82 -4.32 8.49
C GLY A 126 -18.37 -4.69 8.19
N TYR A 127 -18.23 -5.76 7.42
CA TYR A 127 -16.99 -6.30 6.92
C TYR A 127 -16.88 -6.10 5.41
N ALA A 128 -15.67 -5.89 4.93
CA ALA A 128 -15.36 -5.74 3.52
C ALA A 128 -14.08 -6.50 3.19
N VAL A 129 -14.16 -7.39 2.20
CA VAL A 129 -13.05 -8.19 1.70
C VAL A 129 -12.47 -7.50 0.47
N PHE A 130 -11.15 -7.36 0.43
CA PHE A 130 -10.43 -6.78 -0.70
C PHE A 130 -9.36 -7.76 -1.17
N MET A 131 -9.22 -7.91 -2.49
CA MET A 131 -8.07 -8.63 -3.05
C MET A 131 -6.83 -7.74 -2.97
N THR A 132 -5.67 -8.34 -2.72
CA THR A 132 -4.38 -7.64 -2.73
C THR A 132 -3.35 -8.38 -3.56
N ASP A 133 -2.37 -7.66 -4.11
CA ASP A 133 -1.17 -8.28 -4.66
C ASP A 133 -0.21 -8.74 -3.56
N GLN A 134 0.91 -9.34 -3.96
CA GLN A 134 1.97 -9.80 -3.05
C GLN A 134 2.60 -8.70 -2.19
N SER A 135 2.43 -7.43 -2.56
CA SER A 135 2.88 -6.28 -1.77
C SER A 135 1.81 -5.75 -0.81
N GLY A 136 0.64 -6.41 -0.76
CA GLY A 136 -0.48 -6.01 0.08
C GLY A 136 -1.28 -4.83 -0.47
N ARG A 137 -1.04 -4.43 -1.73
CA ARG A 137 -1.77 -3.35 -2.41
C ARG A 137 -3.10 -3.89 -2.92
N ARG A 138 -4.19 -3.16 -2.68
CA ARG A 138 -5.53 -3.54 -3.13
C ARG A 138 -5.60 -3.62 -4.66
N LEU A 139 -6.15 -4.72 -5.16
CA LEU A 139 -6.51 -4.93 -6.56
C LEU A 139 -7.92 -4.40 -6.76
N GLY A 140 -8.05 -3.31 -7.51
CA GLY A 140 -9.31 -2.58 -7.61
C GLY A 140 -9.55 -1.65 -6.40
N GLY A 141 -10.44 -0.67 -6.57
CA GLY A 141 -10.79 0.29 -5.52
C GLY A 141 -11.97 -0.16 -4.64
N GLN A 142 -12.71 -1.17 -5.08
CA GLN A 142 -13.94 -1.64 -4.45
C GLN A 142 -13.73 -2.99 -3.76
N PRO A 143 -14.48 -3.31 -2.70
CA PRO A 143 -14.43 -4.62 -2.07
C PRO A 143 -14.96 -5.71 -3.03
N VAL A 144 -14.39 -6.91 -2.93
CA VAL A 144 -14.85 -8.10 -3.66
C VAL A 144 -16.00 -8.81 -2.95
N ALA A 145 -16.16 -8.57 -1.65
CA ALA A 145 -17.33 -8.99 -0.88
C ALA A 145 -17.56 -8.02 0.29
N THR A 146 -18.82 -7.86 0.68
CA THR A 146 -19.22 -7.06 1.85
C THR A 146 -20.24 -7.85 2.66
N GLY A 147 -20.16 -7.78 3.98
CA GLY A 147 -21.15 -8.35 4.88
C GLY A 147 -21.52 -7.33 5.95
N ASN A 148 -22.81 -7.19 6.24
CA ASN A 148 -23.27 -6.33 7.34
C ASN A 148 -23.24 -7.13 8.64
N VAL A 149 -22.91 -6.47 9.75
CA VAL A 149 -23.10 -7.06 11.08
C VAL A 149 -24.59 -6.95 11.42
N GLN A 150 -25.28 -8.09 11.53
CA GLN A 150 -26.63 -8.12 12.10
C GLN A 150 -26.48 -8.03 13.61
N GLN A 151 -26.81 -6.87 14.18
CA GLN A 151 -26.90 -6.66 15.62
C GLN A 151 -28.25 -7.14 16.17
#